data_AF-A0A519C0X1-F1
#
_entry.id   AF-A0A519C0X1-F1
#
_cell.length_a   1.000
_cell.length_b   1.000
_cell.length_c   1.000
_cell.angle_alpha   90.00
_cell.angle_beta   90.00
_cell.angle_gamma   90.00
#
_symmetry.space_group_name_H-M   'P 1'
#
loop_
_entity.id
_entity.type
_entity.pdbx_description
1 polymer ?
#
loop_
_entity_poly.entity_id
_entity_poly.type
_entity_poly.pdbx_seq_one_letter_code
_entity_poly.pdbx_strand_id
1 'polypeptide(L)'
;RVDHLFRLVVELDLDGAIIDASSPGGGRAAAALPRIGLAARAMDLVNQGRQLMIELDEPPSAEDCLIARGAGCSIVVAPAPDENLEEYCAWLDSTIRGWMRELGIDGIEMINRKNLRAMDYDTAAITGLRLIGFERPLPIWLGN
;
A
#
# COMPACT_ATOMS: atom_id res chain seq x y z
N ARG A 1 -11.03 13.04 -2.07
CA ARG A 1 -10.84 12.93 -0.60
C ARG A 1 -9.35 12.85 -0.27
N VAL A 2 -8.59 11.88 -0.82
CA VAL A 2 -7.13 11.80 -0.64
C VAL A 2 -6.37 13.01 -1.20
N ASP A 3 -6.74 13.53 -2.38
CA ASP A 3 -6.09 14.72 -2.95
C ASP A 3 -6.23 15.97 -2.06
N HIS A 4 -7.37 16.11 -1.39
CA HIS A 4 -7.59 17.23 -0.49
C HIS A 4 -6.75 17.08 0.79
N LEU A 5 -6.71 15.88 1.36
CA LEU A 5 -5.84 15.56 2.50
C LEU A 5 -4.38 15.88 2.18
N PHE A 6 -3.89 15.44 1.02
CA PHE A 6 -2.50 15.67 0.61
C PHE A 6 -2.20 17.14 0.34
N ARG A 7 -3.17 17.89 -0.22
CA ARG A 7 -3.04 19.34 -0.33
C ARG A 7 -2.89 20.00 1.03
N LEU A 8 -3.67 19.58 2.03
CA LEU A 8 -3.55 20.11 3.39
C LEU A 8 -2.19 19.78 4.02
N VAL A 9 -1.64 18.59 3.80
CA VAL A 9 -0.29 18.22 4.25
C VAL A 9 0.75 19.20 3.70
N VAL A 10 0.66 19.54 2.41
CA VAL A 10 1.58 20.48 1.76
C VAL A 10 1.34 21.92 2.23
N GLU A 11 0.09 22.37 2.23
CA GLU A 11 -0.28 23.76 2.58
C GLU A 11 0.04 24.11 4.04
N LEU A 12 -0.07 23.12 4.94
CA LEU A 12 0.18 23.29 6.37
C LEU A 12 1.57 22.83 6.80
N ASP A 13 2.44 22.44 5.85
CA ASP A 13 3.80 21.93 6.10
C ASP A 13 3.87 20.77 7.11
N LEU A 14 2.91 19.84 7.04
CA LEU A 14 2.85 18.67 7.94
C LEU A 14 3.82 17.59 7.49
N ASP A 15 4.34 16.79 8.42
CA ASP A 15 5.27 15.69 8.10
C ASP A 15 4.62 14.55 7.32
N GLY A 16 3.28 14.45 7.31
CA GLY A 16 2.60 13.33 6.67
C GLY A 16 1.10 13.30 6.89
N ALA A 17 0.47 12.20 6.48
CA ALA A 17 -0.94 11.93 6.71
C ALA A 17 -1.22 10.45 6.95
N ILE A 18 -2.25 10.20 7.76
CA ILE A 18 -2.88 8.90 7.93
C ILE A 18 -4.10 8.85 7.01
N ILE A 19 -4.11 7.88 6.11
CA ILE A 19 -5.24 7.60 5.24
C ILE A 19 -6.06 6.50 5.88
N ASP A 20 -7.25 6.88 6.34
CA ASP A 20 -8.24 5.94 6.82
C ASP A 20 -8.73 5.06 5.66
N ALA A 21 -8.31 3.80 5.66
CA ALA A 21 -8.83 2.74 4.81
C ALA A 21 -9.74 1.78 5.59
N SER A 22 -10.00 2.06 6.87
CA SER A 22 -11.00 1.36 7.65
C SER A 22 -12.37 1.75 7.11
N SER A 23 -13.09 0.79 6.55
CA SER A 23 -14.46 1.01 6.10
C SER A 23 -15.34 -0.06 6.73
N PRO A 24 -16.37 0.31 7.50
CA PRO A 24 -17.40 -0.64 7.89
C PRO A 24 -17.95 -1.31 6.63
N GLY A 25 -17.72 -2.62 6.47
CA GLY A 25 -18.11 -3.37 5.28
C GLY A 25 -16.98 -3.74 4.30
N GLY A 26 -15.70 -3.58 4.66
CA GLY A 26 -14.61 -4.29 3.99
C GLY A 26 -14.28 -3.79 2.58
N GLY A 27 -14.35 -2.47 2.34
CA GLY A 27 -13.70 -1.89 1.18
C GLY A 27 -12.20 -2.20 1.26
N ARG A 28 -11.72 -3.19 0.50
CA ARG A 28 -10.33 -3.67 0.58
C ARG A 28 -9.39 -2.47 0.58
N ALA A 29 -8.58 -2.28 1.61
CA ALA A 29 -7.57 -1.22 1.66
C ALA A 29 -6.76 -1.15 0.34
N ALA A 30 -6.49 -2.33 -0.24
CA ALA A 30 -5.91 -2.52 -1.57
C ALA A 30 -6.57 -1.75 -2.73
N ALA A 31 -7.88 -1.48 -2.68
CA ALA A 31 -8.61 -0.71 -3.68
C ALA A 31 -8.37 0.80 -3.57
N ALA A 32 -8.02 1.31 -2.39
CA ALA A 32 -7.69 2.72 -2.17
C ALA A 32 -6.23 3.05 -2.56
N LEU A 33 -5.33 2.08 -2.42
CA LEU A 33 -3.90 2.19 -2.71
C LEU A 33 -3.52 2.79 -4.08
N PRO A 34 -4.18 2.46 -5.20
CA PRO A 34 -3.94 3.09 -6.50
C PRO A 34 -4.16 4.60 -6.48
N ARG A 35 -5.25 5.04 -5.85
CA ARG A 35 -5.59 6.47 -5.72
C ARG A 35 -4.59 7.17 -4.81
N ILE A 36 -4.21 6.53 -3.70
CA ILE A 36 -3.19 7.03 -2.77
C ILE A 36 -1.86 7.24 -3.52
N GLY A 37 -1.35 6.21 -4.19
CA GLY A 37 -0.08 6.30 -4.91
C GLY A 37 -0.10 7.31 -6.07
N LEU A 38 -1.22 7.43 -6.80
CA LEU A 38 -1.35 8.41 -7.89
C LEU A 38 -1.35 9.84 -7.36
N ALA A 39 -2.14 10.12 -6.33
CA ALA A 39 -2.23 11.44 -5.73
C ALA A 39 -0.89 11.84 -5.07
N ALA A 40 -0.24 10.91 -4.37
CA ALA A 40 1.06 11.11 -3.75
C ALA A 40 2.14 11.46 -4.77
N ARG A 41 2.13 10.78 -5.92
CA ARG A 41 3.05 11.06 -7.02
C ARG A 41 2.75 12.39 -7.70
N ALA A 42 1.47 12.73 -7.92
CA ALA A 42 1.08 13.99 -8.55
C ALA A 42 1.51 15.22 -7.74
N MET A 43 1.57 15.08 -6.41
CA MET A 43 2.00 16.13 -5.48
C MET A 43 3.44 15.95 -4.99
N ASP A 44 4.19 15.00 -5.54
CA ASP A 44 5.59 14.70 -5.21
C ASP A 44 5.89 14.54 -3.69
N LEU A 45 4.95 13.97 -2.94
CA LEU A 45 4.99 13.97 -1.47
C LEU A 45 6.17 13.19 -0.90
N VAL A 46 6.50 12.05 -1.51
CA VAL A 46 7.59 11.18 -1.04
C VAL A 46 8.95 11.86 -1.19
N ASN A 47 9.19 12.56 -2.29
CA ASN A 47 10.44 13.29 -2.52
C ASN A 47 10.56 14.54 -1.64
N GLN A 48 9.43 15.08 -1.18
CA GLN A 48 9.36 16.11 -0.15
C GLN A 48 9.57 15.56 1.28
N GLY A 49 9.85 14.26 1.43
CA GLY A 49 10.07 13.62 2.72
C GLY A 49 8.80 13.39 3.54
N ARG A 50 7.61 13.54 2.93
CA ARG A 50 6.33 13.37 3.63
C ARG A 50 6.01 11.89 3.81
N GLN A 51 5.56 11.51 5.00
CA GLN A 51 5.18 10.14 5.33
C GLN A 51 3.70 9.90 5.06
N LEU A 52 3.40 8.84 4.33
CA LEU A 52 2.04 8.39 4.08
C LEU A 52 1.79 7.11 4.85
N MET A 53 0.76 7.12 5.67
CA MET A 53 0.40 5.99 6.51
C MET A 53 -0.99 5.49 6.12
N ILE A 54 -1.22 4.19 6.18
CA ILE A 54 -2.54 3.62 5.96
C ILE A 54 -3.07 3.02 7.25
N GLU A 55 -4.30 3.36 7.61
CA GLU A 55 -4.98 2.80 8.77
C GLU A 55 -5.87 1.63 8.34
N LEU A 56 -5.76 0.51 9.06
CA LEU A 56 -6.53 -0.71 8.88
C LEU A 56 -7.36 -1.00 10.13
N ASP A 57 -8.48 -1.69 9.96
CA ASP A 57 -9.41 -2.09 11.02
C ASP A 57 -9.02 -3.38 11.73
N GLU A 58 -8.09 -4.15 11.16
CA GLU A 58 -7.61 -5.42 11.70
C GLU A 58 -6.07 -5.46 11.72
N PRO A 59 -5.47 -6.32 12.58
CA PRO A 59 -4.03 -6.56 12.57
C PRO A 59 -3.56 -6.99 11.15
N PRO A 60 -2.53 -6.34 10.57
CA PRO A 60 -2.15 -6.55 9.19
C PRO A 60 -1.44 -7.89 8.96
N SER A 61 -1.77 -8.58 7.86
CA SER A 61 -0.89 -9.64 7.38
C SER A 61 0.44 -9.09 6.86
N ALA A 62 1.42 -9.98 6.64
CA ALA A 62 2.65 -9.62 5.94
C ALA A 62 2.34 -9.08 4.54
N GLU A 63 1.40 -9.69 3.82
CA GLU A 63 0.94 -9.27 2.50
C GLU A 63 0.37 -7.86 2.52
N ASP A 64 -0.44 -7.50 3.53
CA ASP A 64 -0.97 -6.15 3.68
C ASP A 64 0.14 -5.11 3.80
N CYS A 65 1.19 -5.43 4.58
CA CYS A 65 2.35 -4.55 4.75
C CYS A 65 3.11 -4.37 3.42
N LEU A 66 3.33 -5.46 2.67
CA LEU A 66 4.03 -5.42 1.37
C LEU A 66 3.20 -4.67 0.31
N ILE A 67 1.88 -4.86 0.32
CA ILE A 67 0.92 -4.20 -0.57
C ILE A 67 0.87 -2.70 -0.26
N ALA A 68 0.75 -2.31 1.01
CA ALA A 68 0.79 -0.92 1.46
C ALA A 68 2.10 -0.25 1.05
N ARG A 69 3.23 -0.93 1.27
CA ARG A 69 4.55 -0.45 0.85
C ARG A 69 4.64 -0.26 -0.67
N GLY A 70 4.23 -1.26 -1.44
CA GLY A 70 4.24 -1.20 -2.90
C GLY A 70 3.33 -0.10 -3.47
N ALA A 71 2.34 0.33 -2.71
CA ALA A 71 1.46 1.43 -3.05
C ALA A 71 1.96 2.82 -2.63
N GLY A 72 3.08 2.89 -1.90
CA GLY A 72 3.71 4.15 -1.48
C GLY A 72 3.36 4.57 -0.05
N CYS A 73 2.69 3.73 0.75
CA CYS A 73 2.54 3.97 2.18
C CYS A 73 3.79 3.44 2.90
N SER A 74 4.40 4.25 3.77
CA SER A 74 5.60 3.87 4.53
C SER A 74 5.29 3.20 5.86
N ILE A 75 4.08 3.40 6.39
CA ILE A 75 3.66 2.94 7.71
C ILE A 75 2.25 2.35 7.61
N VAL A 76 2.01 1.24 8.30
CA VAL A 76 0.69 0.69 8.55
C VAL A 76 0.32 0.98 10.00
N VAL A 77 -0.86 1.59 10.19
CA VAL A 77 -1.47 1.84 11.50
C VAL A 77 -2.61 0.85 11.64
N ALA A 78 -2.61 0.06 12.72
CA ALA A 78 -3.59 -0.99 12.90
C ALA A 78 -3.74 -1.33 14.39
N PRO A 79 -4.87 -1.93 14.78
CA PRO A 79 -5.02 -2.48 16.13
C PRO A 79 -3.98 -3.57 16.41
N ALA A 80 -3.67 -3.75 17.69
CA ALA A 80 -2.85 -4.88 18.13
C ALA A 80 -3.57 -6.20 17.88
N PRO A 81 -2.84 -7.30 17.59
CA PRO A 81 -3.44 -8.63 17.53
C PRO A 81 -3.98 -9.05 18.90
N ASP A 82 -4.98 -9.93 18.88
CA ASP A 82 -5.48 -10.58 20.10
C ASP A 82 -4.45 -11.58 20.67
N GLU A 83 -3.52 -12.04 19.84
CA GLU A 83 -2.42 -12.93 20.20
C GLU A 83 -1.26 -12.19 20.89
N ASN A 84 -0.22 -12.93 21.28
CA ASN A 84 0.99 -12.32 21.83
C ASN A 84 1.65 -11.39 20.81
N LEU A 85 1.67 -10.08 21.10
CA LEU A 85 2.24 -9.05 20.22
C LEU A 85 3.68 -9.35 19.80
N GLU A 86 4.51 -9.90 20.70
CA GLU A 86 5.92 -10.18 20.40
C GLU A 86 6.05 -11.33 19.39
N GLU A 87 5.27 -12.40 19.60
CA GLU A 87 5.23 -13.55 18.68
C GLU A 87 4.69 -13.14 17.31
N TYR A 88 3.64 -12.31 17.29
CA TYR A 88 3.08 -11.74 16.07
C TYR A 88 4.09 -10.86 15.32
N CYS A 89 4.82 -9.98 16.02
CA CYS A 89 5.87 -9.16 15.42
C CYS A 89 7.01 -10.02 14.84
N ALA A 90 7.41 -11.07 15.56
CA ALA A 90 8.43 -12.01 15.10
C ALA A 90 7.96 -12.79 13.86
N TRP A 91 6.70 -13.23 13.85
CA TRP A 91 6.08 -13.87 12.68
C TRP A 91 6.04 -12.92 11.48
N LEU A 92 5.59 -11.67 11.67
CA LEU A 92 5.55 -10.66 10.61
C LEU A 92 6.94 -10.39 10.01
N ASP A 93 7.95 -10.13 10.86
CA ASP A 93 9.32 -9.87 10.40
C ASP A 93 9.87 -11.08 9.62
N SER A 94 9.66 -12.30 10.14
CA SER A 94 10.14 -13.52 9.47
C SER A 94 9.47 -13.75 8.12
N THR A 95 8.17 -13.48 8.00
CA THR A 95 7.37 -13.67 6.78
C THR A 95 7.74 -12.63 5.72
N ILE A 96 7.86 -11.36 6.11
CA ILE A 96 8.31 -10.28 5.23
C ILE A 96 9.72 -10.57 4.71
N ARG A 97 10.65 -11.01 5.56
CA ARG A 97 11.99 -11.42 5.13
C ARG A 97 11.97 -12.63 4.19
N GLY A 98 11.04 -13.56 4.39
CA GLY A 98 10.79 -14.66 3.46
C GLY A 98 10.49 -14.13 2.06
N TRP A 99 9.47 -13.26 1.95
CA TRP A 99 9.09 -12.61 0.70
C TRP A 99 10.24 -11.80 0.07
N MET A 100 11.00 -11.04 0.86
CA MET A 100 12.15 -10.28 0.36
C MET A 100 13.21 -11.17 -0.30
N ARG A 101 13.50 -12.33 0.30
CA ARG A 101 14.44 -13.31 -0.29
C ARG A 101 13.92 -13.87 -1.60
N GLU A 102 12.63 -14.21 -1.68
CA GLU A 102 12.01 -14.71 -2.91
C GLU A 102 12.01 -13.65 -4.02
N LEU A 103 11.83 -12.38 -3.66
CA LEU A 103 11.88 -11.25 -4.59
C LEU A 103 13.30 -10.82 -4.97
N GLY A 104 14.34 -11.32 -4.28
CA GLY A 104 15.73 -10.94 -4.50
C GLY A 104 16.01 -9.48 -4.14
N ILE A 105 15.38 -8.96 -3.08
CA ILE A 105 15.57 -7.58 -2.60
C ILE A 105 16.15 -7.57 -1.19
N ASP A 106 16.98 -6.57 -0.90
CA ASP A 106 17.72 -6.47 0.36
C ASP A 106 16.98 -5.65 1.43
N GLY A 107 15.93 -4.92 1.04
CA GLY A 107 15.16 -4.08 1.95
C GLY A 107 13.69 -3.91 1.52
N ILE A 108 12.81 -3.77 2.51
CA ILE A 108 11.36 -3.57 2.29
C ILE A 108 11.10 -2.26 1.52
N GLU A 109 11.99 -1.28 1.65
CA GLU A 109 11.95 -0.03 0.91
C GLU A 109 12.09 -0.19 -0.60
N MET A 110 12.65 -1.32 -1.09
CA MET A 110 12.74 -1.61 -2.53
C MET A 110 11.40 -2.04 -3.13
N ILE A 111 10.44 -2.44 -2.30
CA ILE A 111 9.10 -2.84 -2.74
C ILE A 111 8.37 -1.62 -3.29
N ASN A 112 7.90 -1.76 -4.52
CA ASN A 112 7.17 -0.74 -5.23
C ASN A 112 6.06 -1.38 -6.07
N ARG A 113 5.28 -0.55 -6.76
CA ARG A 113 4.15 -0.98 -7.60
C ARG A 113 4.52 -2.05 -8.63
N LYS A 114 5.77 -2.14 -9.08
CA LYS A 114 6.21 -3.16 -10.06
C LYS A 114 6.24 -4.57 -9.46
N ASN A 115 6.43 -4.70 -8.15
CA ASN A 115 6.41 -5.97 -7.42
C ASN A 115 4.97 -6.52 -7.29
N LEU A 116 3.96 -5.65 -7.29
CA LEU A 116 2.57 -6.05 -7.10
C LEU A 116 1.93 -6.59 -8.40
N ARG A 117 1.05 -7.59 -8.22
CA ARG A 117 0.17 -8.14 -9.25
C ARG A 117 -1.23 -8.32 -8.67
N ALA A 118 -2.23 -8.09 -9.51
CA ALA A 118 -3.59 -8.47 -9.20
C ALA A 118 -3.79 -9.97 -9.45
N MET A 119 -4.50 -10.64 -8.54
CA MET A 119 -4.81 -12.07 -8.65
C MET A 119 -6.07 -12.34 -9.48
N ASP A 120 -6.94 -11.33 -9.59
CA ASP A 120 -8.20 -11.40 -10.32
C ASP A 120 -8.42 -10.17 -11.20
N TYR A 121 -9.30 -10.31 -12.18
CA TYR A 121 -9.58 -9.28 -13.18
C TYR A 121 -10.17 -8.02 -12.56
N ASP A 122 -11.07 -8.15 -11.59
CA ASP A 122 -11.76 -7.02 -10.96
C ASP A 122 -10.76 -6.14 -10.19
N THR A 123 -9.86 -6.77 -9.43
CA THR A 123 -8.77 -6.09 -8.75
C THR A 123 -7.86 -5.43 -9.77
N ALA A 124 -7.50 -6.08 -10.88
CA ALA A 124 -6.68 -5.47 -11.93
C ALA A 124 -7.38 -4.26 -12.59
N ALA A 125 -8.69 -4.35 -12.81
CA ALA A 125 -9.52 -3.32 -13.43
C ALA A 125 -9.77 -2.11 -12.51
N ILE A 126 -9.80 -2.30 -11.18
CA ILE A 126 -9.97 -1.20 -10.22
C ILE A 126 -8.61 -0.59 -9.86
N THR A 127 -7.56 -1.40 -9.76
CA THR A 127 -6.26 -0.95 -9.23
C THR A 127 -5.27 -0.49 -10.29
N GLY A 128 -5.43 -0.92 -11.54
CA GLY A 128 -4.46 -0.72 -12.61
C GLY A 128 -3.15 -1.47 -12.35
N LEU A 129 -3.14 -2.45 -11.45
CA LEU A 129 -2.06 -3.42 -11.34
C LEU A 129 -2.11 -4.38 -12.53
N ARG A 130 -0.96 -4.95 -12.86
CA ARG A 130 -0.88 -6.02 -13.87
C ARG A 130 -1.54 -7.27 -13.30
N LEU A 131 -2.36 -7.94 -14.11
CA LEU A 131 -2.92 -9.25 -13.76
C LEU A 131 -1.80 -10.29 -13.75
N ILE A 132 -1.86 -11.26 -12.83
CA ILE A 132 -0.95 -12.40 -12.82
C ILE A 132 -0.98 -13.13 -14.18
N GLY A 133 0.19 -13.53 -14.68
CA GLY A 133 0.33 -14.13 -16.02
C GLY A 133 0.34 -13.12 -17.18
N PHE A 134 0.10 -11.82 -16.92
CA PHE A 134 0.18 -10.76 -17.93
C PHE A 134 1.41 -9.86 -17.69
N GLU A 135 2.19 -9.63 -18.74
CA GLU A 135 3.35 -8.73 -18.65
C GLU A 135 2.99 -7.24 -18.73
N ARG A 136 1.86 -6.92 -19.37
CA ARG A 136 1.36 -5.55 -19.59
C ARG A 136 0.05 -5.31 -18.82
N PRO A 137 -0.28 -4.03 -18.48
CA PRO A 137 -1.59 -3.68 -17.94
C PRO A 137 -2.72 -4.11 -18.86
N LEU A 138 -3.92 -4.32 -18.30
CA LEU A 138 -5.08 -4.73 -19.09
C LEU A 138 -5.40 -3.70 -20.20
N PRO A 139 -5.85 -4.12 -21.40
CA PRO A 139 -6.14 -3.22 -22.52
C PRO A 139 -7.15 -2.11 -22.22
N ILE A 140 -8.05 -2.31 -21.26
CA ILE A 140 -9.01 -1.30 -20.78
C ILE A 140 -8.34 0.00 -20.29
N TRP A 141 -7.06 -0.07 -19.94
CA TRP A 141 -6.25 1.09 -19.54
C TRP A 141 -5.47 1.75 -20.68
N LEU A 142 -5.42 1.12 -21.86
CA LEU A 142 -4.68 1.62 -23.04
C LEU A 142 -5.57 2.43 -23.99
N GLY A 143 -6.89 2.47 -23.73
CA GLY A 143 -7.85 3.25 -24.50
C GLY A 143 -8.47 4.35 -23.66
N ASN A 144 -7.80 5.49 -23.59
CA ASN A 144 -8.34 6.84 -23.36
C ASN A 144 -7.27 7.87 -23.72
#